data_AF-A0A317H6E6-F1
#
_entry.id   AF-A0A317H6E6-F1
#
_cell.length_a   1.000
_cell.length_b   1.000
_cell.length_c   1.000
_cell.angle_alpha   90.00
_cell.angle_beta   90.00
_cell.angle_gamma   90.00
#
_symmetry.space_group_name_H-M   'P 1'
#
loop_
_entity.id
_entity.type
_entity.pdbx_description
1 polymer ?
#
loop_
_entity_poly.entity_id
_entity_poly.type
_entity_poly.pdbx_seq_one_letter_code
_entity_poly.pdbx_strand_id
1 'polypeptide(L)'
;MPIHMRKDVQRCFQFSDHFFVGDTPAYFPPDKPPVLFRQLRGSYLDVIRPKIAVQNWNDFHASNQWTIINAERDIAKAISKKFDMDASLNDAFNDLWVFMSDARMYEGSQDSTIKSDLQDSYRFAAMLAAGKTVDKQTFSRSVTRTDSKFVIFSDFHMTAFKKLPNYFKDFNYQLYLDVLPYYADEDYTLVENGDVEDCVLFEPDNDGAHDRLKSAPLTPPDLQNPQPAHIVYPVRLDDGRWDKFLHIRYSKRRDLQQAIFNMFSSYYELIRNRFISKGKYVRLIGNHDTYLDEYREKDLRDAAQEQLGGGVLVHDYLLIMRDNQIRYLVIHGHQFDKDCMQHGGVPYAKSLGEIFTECAGWANQGADRVWRENDTKRWYIGDTYSNELARATAAPYPRDATANLVFDDLLSIQSDAQSFFETLMKCQIAWEYFENADAFQAFALEVWTGDEMYKLRHLDEITLCKRYLKHFQDEAGKDAPVPKLVIGHTHEPRQNAIWRDDKGVHTAGWFLNSGSAGRYQNLIWGIEIEGNTDRIVSWSRIDGVLTRIPWKSQGDTLVHDV
;
A
#
# COMPACT_ATOMS: atom_id res chain seq x y z
N MET A 1 13.56 -6.82 -17.73
CA MET A 1 14.95 -6.32 -17.69
C MET A 1 15.10 -5.52 -16.42
N PRO A 2 16.17 -5.66 -15.63
CA PRO A 2 16.39 -4.79 -14.47
C PRO A 2 16.68 -3.38 -15.00
N ILE A 3 15.96 -2.39 -14.51
CA ILE A 3 16.38 -0.98 -14.65
C ILE A 3 17.64 -0.86 -13.79
N HIS A 4 18.79 -0.83 -14.45
CA HIS A 4 20.06 -0.58 -13.77
C HIS A 4 20.29 0.91 -13.86
N MET A 5 19.84 1.67 -12.86
CA MET A 5 19.96 3.13 -12.90
C MET A 5 21.37 3.60 -13.22
N ARG A 6 22.43 2.89 -12.81
CA ARG A 6 23.80 3.25 -13.20
C ARG A 6 24.04 3.19 -14.71
N LYS A 7 23.48 2.20 -15.40
CA LYS A 7 23.60 1.98 -16.85
C LYS A 7 22.66 2.89 -17.64
N ASP A 8 21.47 3.15 -17.12
CA ASP A 8 20.46 3.99 -17.77
C ASP A 8 20.74 5.50 -17.56
N VAL A 9 21.30 5.89 -16.43
CA VAL A 9 21.91 7.22 -16.20
C VAL A 9 23.15 7.41 -17.07
N GLN A 10 24.00 6.40 -17.28
CA GLN A 10 25.13 6.54 -18.21
C GLN A 10 24.66 6.86 -19.64
N ARG A 11 23.53 6.29 -20.04
CA ARG A 11 22.91 6.48 -21.35
C ARG A 11 22.30 7.87 -21.52
N CYS A 12 21.69 8.43 -20.48
CA CYS A 12 21.09 9.77 -20.50
C CYS A 12 22.12 10.91 -20.31
N PHE A 13 23.31 10.62 -19.77
CA PHE A 13 24.27 11.65 -19.34
C PHE A 13 25.65 11.59 -20.02
N GLN A 14 25.92 10.60 -20.89
CA GLN A 14 27.16 10.45 -21.66
C GLN A 14 28.48 10.55 -20.86
N PHE A 15 28.51 10.12 -19.60
CA PHE A 15 29.77 10.11 -18.86
C PHE A 15 30.69 8.98 -19.34
N SER A 16 31.90 9.37 -19.80
CA SER A 16 33.07 8.49 -19.91
C SER A 16 33.45 7.92 -18.55
N ASP A 17 34.30 6.87 -18.52
CA ASP A 17 34.73 6.11 -17.33
C ASP A 17 35.45 6.92 -16.22
N HIS A 18 35.47 8.25 -16.32
CA HIS A 18 36.11 9.19 -15.41
C HIS A 18 35.22 10.43 -15.25
N PHE A 19 35.17 10.99 -14.03
CA PHE A 19 34.72 12.37 -13.84
C PHE A 19 35.71 13.13 -12.96
N PHE A 20 35.72 14.44 -13.13
CA PHE A 20 36.63 15.34 -12.42
C PHE A 20 35.91 16.04 -11.26
N VAL A 21 36.64 16.23 -10.16
CA VAL A 21 36.28 17.03 -8.99
C VAL A 21 37.24 18.22 -8.96
N GLY A 22 36.81 19.36 -9.53
CA GLY A 22 37.72 20.44 -9.88
C GLY A 22 38.77 19.97 -10.88
N ASP A 23 40.05 20.25 -10.63
CA ASP A 23 41.17 19.78 -11.47
C ASP A 23 41.61 18.34 -11.13
N THR A 24 40.94 17.68 -10.18
CA THR A 24 41.36 16.36 -9.67
C THR A 24 40.47 15.25 -10.26
N PRO A 25 41.04 14.27 -10.99
CA PRO A 25 40.27 13.12 -11.48
C PRO A 25 39.86 12.20 -10.31
N ALA A 26 38.58 11.84 -10.25
CA ALA A 26 38.05 10.87 -9.31
C ALA A 26 37.73 9.56 -10.02
N TYR A 27 38.17 8.43 -9.43
CA TYR A 27 38.05 7.09 -10.00
C TYR A 27 37.20 6.20 -9.09
N PHE A 28 36.25 5.47 -9.67
CA PHE A 28 35.61 4.33 -9.04
C PHE A 28 36.25 3.04 -9.60
N PRO A 29 37.24 2.45 -8.92
CA PRO A 29 37.73 1.14 -9.36
C PRO A 29 36.62 0.09 -9.16
N PRO A 30 36.38 -0.78 -10.15
CA PRO A 30 35.30 -1.77 -10.11
C PRO A 30 35.44 -2.84 -9.02
N ASP A 31 36.61 -2.94 -8.38
CA ASP A 31 36.98 -4.11 -7.56
C ASP A 31 37.41 -3.76 -6.12
N LYS A 32 37.18 -2.53 -5.65
CA LYS A 32 37.52 -2.12 -4.26
C LYS A 32 36.36 -1.38 -3.59
N PRO A 33 36.16 -1.57 -2.26
CA PRO A 33 35.22 -0.73 -1.53
C PRO A 33 35.62 0.74 -1.68
N PRO A 34 34.64 1.66 -1.78
CA PRO A 34 34.92 3.08 -1.85
C PRO A 34 35.79 3.49 -0.65
N VAL A 35 37.04 3.92 -0.90
CA VAL A 35 37.89 4.46 0.17
C VAL A 35 37.39 5.87 0.46
N LEU A 36 36.43 5.97 1.39
CA LEU A 36 35.85 7.23 1.82
C LEU A 36 36.52 7.75 3.11
N PHE A 37 37.25 8.85 2.94
CA PHE A 37 37.41 9.99 3.86
C PHE A 37 38.09 9.82 5.22
N ARG A 38 39.41 10.10 5.23
CA ARG A 38 40.07 10.73 6.40
C ARG A 38 40.84 12.02 6.10
N GLN A 39 41.05 12.39 4.83
CA GLN A 39 41.96 13.49 4.48
C GLN A 39 41.32 14.67 3.76
N LEU A 40 40.08 14.54 3.25
CA LEU A 40 39.36 15.65 2.63
C LEU A 40 38.23 16.05 3.59
N ARG A 41 38.36 17.24 4.20
CA ARG A 41 37.34 17.85 5.07
C ARG A 41 36.10 18.35 4.31
N GLY A 42 35.88 17.89 3.07
CA GLY A 42 34.69 18.19 2.28
C GLY A 42 33.89 16.91 2.11
N SER A 43 32.60 16.97 2.37
CA SER A 43 31.74 15.80 2.26
C SER A 43 31.50 15.46 0.79
N TYR A 44 31.27 14.18 0.48
CA TYR A 44 30.73 13.74 -0.82
C TYR A 44 29.50 14.57 -1.26
N LEU A 45 28.72 15.03 -0.27
CA LEU A 45 27.57 15.89 -0.47
C LEU A 45 27.96 17.26 -1.05
N ASP A 46 29.11 17.85 -0.73
CA ASP A 46 29.52 19.16 -1.28
C ASP A 46 29.84 19.12 -2.78
N VAL A 47 30.12 17.94 -3.33
CA VAL A 47 30.43 17.72 -4.76
C VAL A 47 29.17 17.34 -5.54
N ILE A 48 28.29 16.56 -4.91
CA ILE A 48 27.04 16.10 -5.50
C ILE A 48 25.98 17.20 -5.43
N ARG A 49 25.93 17.98 -4.32
CA ARG A 49 24.94 19.03 -4.06
C ARG A 49 24.90 20.09 -5.15
N PRO A 50 26.00 20.64 -5.70
CA PRO A 50 25.92 21.60 -6.81
C PRO A 50 25.47 20.97 -8.13
N LYS A 51 25.71 19.67 -8.37
CA LYS A 51 25.39 19.02 -9.65
C LYS A 51 23.97 18.48 -9.67
N ILE A 52 23.51 17.89 -8.56
CA ILE A 52 22.10 17.55 -8.34
C ILE A 52 21.28 18.83 -8.13
N ALA A 53 21.81 19.85 -7.46
CA ALA A 53 21.19 21.16 -7.44
C ALA A 53 21.13 21.70 -8.86
N VAL A 54 22.18 21.89 -9.65
CA VAL A 54 22.06 22.50 -10.99
C VAL A 54 21.06 21.77 -11.93
N GLN A 55 20.94 20.45 -11.82
CA GLN A 55 20.02 19.68 -12.65
C GLN A 55 18.57 19.72 -12.16
N ASN A 56 18.34 19.68 -10.85
CA ASN A 56 17.02 19.95 -10.27
C ASN A 56 16.71 21.46 -10.31
N TRP A 57 17.57 22.33 -9.81
CA TRP A 57 17.51 23.80 -9.86
C TRP A 57 17.09 24.36 -11.21
N ASN A 58 17.62 23.91 -12.36
CA ASN A 58 17.12 24.42 -13.65
C ASN A 58 15.72 23.88 -14.00
N ASP A 59 15.38 22.65 -13.64
CA ASP A 59 14.01 22.11 -13.75
C ASP A 59 13.02 22.68 -12.70
N PHE A 60 13.54 23.22 -11.61
CA PHE A 60 12.83 23.80 -10.45
C PHE A 60 12.75 25.35 -10.53
N HIS A 61 13.61 26.02 -11.30
CA HIS A 61 13.71 27.50 -11.37
C HIS A 61 13.67 28.10 -12.78
N ALA A 62 13.54 27.32 -13.87
CA ALA A 62 13.48 27.89 -15.23
C ALA A 62 12.32 28.89 -15.45
N SER A 63 11.30 28.88 -14.58
CA SER A 63 10.38 30.01 -14.41
C SER A 63 10.54 30.59 -13.01
N ASN A 64 11.02 31.82 -12.89
CA ASN A 64 11.16 32.63 -11.65
C ASN A 64 9.82 32.92 -10.93
N GLN A 65 8.91 31.95 -10.85
CA GLN A 65 7.57 32.04 -10.25
C GLN A 65 7.20 30.77 -9.48
N TRP A 66 8.15 30.14 -8.78
CA TRP A 66 7.79 29.17 -7.74
C TRP A 66 7.58 29.91 -6.42
N THR A 67 6.32 30.12 -6.07
CA THR A 67 5.92 30.09 -4.66
C THR A 67 5.74 28.61 -4.31
N ILE A 68 6.50 28.09 -3.34
CA ILE A 68 6.30 26.75 -2.75
C ILE A 68 4.95 26.78 -2.03
N ILE A 69 3.86 26.60 -2.79
CA ILE A 69 2.50 26.55 -2.24
C ILE A 69 2.12 25.09 -1.94
N ASN A 70 2.74 24.09 -2.58
CA ASN A 70 2.38 22.68 -2.39
C ASN A 70 3.55 21.67 -2.62
N ALA A 71 4.47 21.58 -1.67
CA ALA A 71 5.68 20.72 -1.75
C ALA A 71 5.37 19.23 -2.03
N GLU A 72 4.20 18.73 -1.58
CA GLU A 72 3.77 17.35 -1.81
C GLU A 72 3.57 17.06 -3.31
N ARG A 73 3.05 18.04 -4.07
CA ARG A 73 2.91 17.95 -5.53
C ARG A 73 4.22 17.77 -6.23
N ASP A 74 5.15 18.63 -5.89
CA ASP A 74 6.36 18.76 -6.66
C ASP A 74 7.31 17.59 -6.38
N ILE A 75 7.29 17.06 -5.15
CA ILE A 75 7.93 15.78 -4.81
C ILE A 75 7.27 14.62 -5.58
N ALA A 76 5.94 14.50 -5.53
CA ALA A 76 5.24 13.42 -6.25
C ALA A 76 5.50 13.47 -7.77
N LYS A 77 5.53 14.66 -8.35
CA LYS A 77 5.83 14.88 -9.77
C LYS A 77 7.29 14.58 -10.13
N ALA A 78 8.23 14.94 -9.25
CA ALA A 78 9.64 14.62 -9.46
C ALA A 78 9.90 13.12 -9.37
N ILE A 79 9.21 12.43 -8.44
CA ILE A 79 9.24 10.98 -8.31
C ILE A 79 8.64 10.32 -9.55
N SER A 80 7.48 10.78 -10.02
CA SER A 80 6.81 10.19 -11.17
C SER A 80 7.65 10.26 -12.45
N LYS A 81 8.38 11.36 -12.66
CA LYS A 81 9.34 11.51 -13.77
C LYS A 81 10.42 10.41 -13.82
N LYS A 82 10.71 9.74 -12.69
CA LYS A 82 11.69 8.64 -12.63
C LYS A 82 11.16 7.33 -13.22
N PHE A 83 9.86 7.23 -13.54
CA PHE A 83 9.25 6.09 -14.21
C PHE A 83 9.09 6.30 -15.73
N ASP A 84 10.08 6.91 -16.38
CA ASP A 84 10.08 7.19 -17.83
C ASP A 84 8.82 7.97 -18.30
N MET A 85 8.37 8.96 -17.52
CA MET A 85 7.32 9.84 -18.01
C MET A 85 7.82 10.65 -19.21
N ASP A 86 7.27 10.36 -20.38
CA ASP A 86 7.39 11.26 -21.51
C ASP A 86 6.57 12.55 -21.28
N ALA A 87 6.70 13.51 -22.21
CA ALA A 87 5.96 14.77 -22.15
C ALA A 87 4.44 14.55 -22.10
N SER A 88 3.92 13.43 -22.63
CA SER A 88 2.51 13.14 -22.56
C SER A 88 2.11 12.87 -21.10
N LEU A 89 2.76 11.94 -20.42
CA LEU A 89 2.43 11.56 -19.03
C LEU A 89 2.51 12.73 -18.03
N ASN A 90 3.34 13.75 -18.33
CA ASN A 90 3.39 14.97 -17.54
C ASN A 90 2.07 15.77 -17.55
N ASP A 91 1.35 15.81 -18.68
CA ASP A 91 0.06 16.50 -18.77
C ASP A 91 -1.03 15.69 -18.06
N ALA A 92 -1.04 14.36 -18.26
CA ALA A 92 -1.92 13.46 -17.52
C ALA A 92 -1.76 13.62 -16.01
N PHE A 93 -0.52 13.72 -15.50
CA PHE A 93 -0.26 13.98 -14.09
C PHE A 93 -0.88 15.30 -13.61
N ASN A 94 -0.75 16.38 -14.39
CA ASN A 94 -1.29 17.68 -13.99
C ASN A 94 -2.81 17.66 -13.90
N ASP A 95 -3.48 17.00 -14.85
CA ASP A 95 -4.94 16.86 -14.84
C ASP A 95 -5.43 16.01 -13.66
N LEU A 96 -4.75 14.88 -13.40
CA LEU A 96 -5.08 14.00 -12.27
C LEU A 96 -4.75 14.65 -10.91
N TRP A 97 -3.73 15.52 -10.85
CA TRP A 97 -3.39 16.23 -9.62
C TRP A 97 -4.52 17.15 -9.13
N VAL A 98 -5.31 17.71 -10.05
CA VAL A 98 -6.48 18.56 -9.69
C VAL A 98 -7.46 17.77 -8.83
N PHE A 99 -7.79 16.53 -9.22
CA PHE A 99 -8.64 15.64 -8.42
C PHE A 99 -8.07 15.40 -7.03
N MET A 100 -6.78 15.04 -6.96
CA MET A 100 -6.17 14.75 -5.67
C MET A 100 -6.13 15.97 -4.75
N SER A 101 -5.85 17.16 -5.30
CA SER A 101 -5.84 18.41 -4.55
C SER A 101 -7.21 18.74 -3.97
N ASP A 102 -8.27 18.65 -4.78
CA ASP A 102 -9.63 18.95 -4.33
C ASP A 102 -10.17 17.87 -3.38
N ALA A 103 -9.81 16.59 -3.59
CA ALA A 103 -10.13 15.51 -2.66
C ALA A 103 -9.51 15.72 -1.28
N ARG A 104 -8.26 16.20 -1.20
CA ARG A 104 -7.61 16.56 0.09
C ARG A 104 -8.31 17.73 0.79
N MET A 105 -8.74 18.74 0.04
CA MET A 105 -9.55 19.82 0.60
C MET A 105 -10.87 19.30 1.16
N TYR A 106 -11.52 18.40 0.43
CA TYR A 106 -12.73 17.72 0.89
C TYR A 106 -12.47 16.90 2.16
N GLU A 107 -11.45 16.04 2.19
CA GLU A 107 -11.04 15.25 3.36
C GLU A 107 -10.91 16.13 4.62
N GLY A 108 -10.17 17.24 4.52
CA GLY A 108 -9.97 18.17 5.63
C GLY A 108 -11.27 18.75 6.20
N SER A 109 -12.31 18.91 5.36
CA SER A 109 -13.65 19.35 5.79
C SER A 109 -14.49 18.25 6.44
N GLN A 110 -14.09 16.97 6.29
CA GLN A 110 -14.85 15.80 6.75
C GLN A 110 -14.20 15.07 7.94
N ASP A 111 -13.09 15.58 8.49
CA ASP A 111 -12.29 14.92 9.53
C ASP A 111 -13.12 14.39 10.71
N SER A 112 -14.10 15.16 11.20
CA SER A 112 -14.95 14.73 12.32
C SER A 112 -15.88 13.57 11.95
N THR A 113 -16.45 13.58 10.75
CA THR A 113 -17.33 12.52 10.25
C THR A 113 -16.53 11.25 9.97
N ILE A 114 -15.37 11.36 9.33
CA ILE A 114 -14.44 10.24 9.09
C ILE A 114 -14.03 9.59 10.42
N LYS A 115 -13.63 10.40 11.41
CA LYS A 115 -13.27 9.89 12.75
C LYS A 115 -14.43 9.17 13.42
N SER A 116 -15.65 9.68 13.29
CA SER A 116 -16.85 9.05 13.84
C SER A 116 -17.12 7.70 13.17
N ASP A 117 -17.09 7.65 11.84
CA ASP A 117 -17.34 6.44 11.07
C ASP A 117 -16.27 5.37 11.37
N LEU A 118 -15.02 5.78 11.51
CA LEU A 118 -13.92 4.90 11.93
C LEU A 118 -14.14 4.26 13.30
N GLN A 119 -14.73 5.00 14.27
CA GLN A 119 -15.08 4.41 15.57
C GLN A 119 -16.14 3.31 15.42
N ASP A 120 -17.09 3.50 14.53
CA ASP A 120 -18.12 2.51 14.24
C ASP A 120 -17.53 1.25 13.60
N SER A 121 -16.50 1.36 12.74
CA SER A 121 -15.81 0.20 12.15
C SER A 121 -15.22 -0.73 13.21
N TYR A 122 -14.53 -0.17 14.21
CA TYR A 122 -13.95 -0.96 15.30
C TYR A 122 -15.05 -1.68 16.11
N ARG A 123 -16.16 -0.99 16.34
CA ARG A 123 -17.34 -1.56 17.03
C ARG A 123 -17.97 -2.67 16.19
N PHE A 124 -18.14 -2.49 14.89
CA PHE A 124 -18.71 -3.50 13.99
C PHE A 124 -17.86 -4.76 13.96
N ALA A 125 -16.54 -4.64 13.81
CA ALA A 125 -15.65 -5.80 13.87
C ALA A 125 -15.75 -6.55 15.21
N ALA A 126 -15.82 -5.82 16.33
CA ALA A 126 -16.03 -6.42 17.65
C ALA A 126 -17.41 -7.12 17.78
N MET A 127 -18.48 -6.54 17.23
CA MET A 127 -19.80 -7.15 17.19
C MET A 127 -19.79 -8.46 16.39
N LEU A 128 -19.14 -8.47 15.21
CA LEU A 128 -18.99 -9.66 14.38
C LEU A 128 -18.20 -10.77 15.12
N ALA A 129 -17.09 -10.40 15.76
CA ALA A 129 -16.30 -11.30 16.58
C ALA A 129 -17.10 -11.87 17.78
N ALA A 130 -18.04 -11.10 18.32
CA ALA A 130 -18.97 -11.54 19.35
C ALA A 130 -20.16 -12.37 18.81
N GLY A 131 -20.19 -12.71 17.52
CA GLY A 131 -21.24 -13.49 16.88
C GLY A 131 -22.53 -12.73 16.58
N LYS A 132 -22.48 -11.39 16.60
CA LYS A 132 -23.61 -10.52 16.23
C LYS A 132 -23.56 -10.22 14.74
N THR A 133 -24.71 -9.92 14.15
CA THR A 133 -24.81 -9.47 12.76
C THR A 133 -24.64 -7.96 12.67
N VAL A 134 -23.99 -7.49 11.60
CA VAL A 134 -23.88 -6.07 11.28
C VAL A 134 -24.46 -5.85 9.88
N ASP A 135 -25.46 -4.98 9.77
CA ASP A 135 -26.07 -4.60 8.49
C ASP A 135 -25.49 -3.26 8.00
N LYS A 136 -24.23 -3.33 7.55
CA LYS A 136 -23.46 -2.21 7.01
C LYS A 136 -22.67 -2.67 5.80
N GLN A 137 -22.50 -1.77 4.83
CA GLN A 137 -21.62 -2.02 3.69
C GLN A 137 -20.24 -2.44 4.21
N THR A 138 -19.60 -3.41 3.54
CA THR A 138 -18.30 -4.01 3.91
C THR A 138 -18.24 -4.73 5.27
N PHE A 139 -19.39 -4.99 5.90
CA PHE A 139 -19.55 -5.78 7.14
C PHE A 139 -20.75 -6.73 7.12
N SER A 140 -21.39 -6.95 5.97
CA SER A 140 -22.69 -7.64 5.88
C SER A 140 -22.59 -9.02 5.23
N ARG A 141 -21.74 -9.19 4.21
CA ARG A 141 -21.56 -10.45 3.50
C ARG A 141 -20.58 -11.31 4.27
N SER A 142 -21.06 -12.41 4.83
CA SER A 142 -20.24 -13.27 5.68
C SER A 142 -20.16 -14.68 5.15
N VAL A 143 -19.09 -15.36 5.55
CA VAL A 143 -18.99 -16.82 5.47
C VAL A 143 -18.42 -17.34 6.78
N THR A 144 -18.99 -18.44 7.26
CA THR A 144 -18.50 -19.14 8.46
C THR A 144 -17.96 -20.49 8.06
N ARG A 145 -16.74 -20.81 8.51
CA ARG A 145 -16.05 -22.07 8.17
C ARG A 145 -15.52 -22.77 9.42
N THR A 146 -15.47 -24.09 9.35
CA THR A 146 -14.98 -24.97 10.43
C THR A 146 -13.84 -25.87 9.98
N ASP A 147 -13.30 -25.67 8.77
CA ASP A 147 -12.19 -26.46 8.23
C ASP A 147 -11.00 -26.50 9.20
N SER A 148 -10.26 -27.59 9.22
CA SER A 148 -9.11 -27.76 10.12
C SER A 148 -7.90 -26.90 9.72
N LYS A 149 -7.74 -26.62 8.42
CA LYS A 149 -6.59 -25.92 7.85
C LYS A 149 -7.02 -24.73 6.99
N PHE A 150 -6.42 -23.57 7.22
CA PHE A 150 -6.58 -22.37 6.37
C PHE A 150 -5.23 -21.78 6.01
N VAL A 151 -5.11 -21.29 4.79
CA VAL A 151 -4.02 -20.39 4.39
C VAL A 151 -4.63 -19.08 3.93
N ILE A 152 -4.10 -17.97 4.43
CA ILE A 152 -4.60 -16.62 4.16
C ILE A 152 -3.50 -15.82 3.45
N PHE A 153 -3.80 -15.39 2.23
CA PHE A 153 -2.98 -14.47 1.45
C PHE A 153 -3.72 -13.16 1.24
N SER A 154 -3.00 -12.07 1.05
CA SER A 154 -3.58 -10.74 0.86
C SER A 154 -2.77 -9.93 -0.14
N ASP A 155 -3.39 -8.87 -0.66
CA ASP A 155 -2.69 -7.80 -1.38
C ASP A 155 -1.86 -8.30 -2.57
N PHE A 156 -2.51 -8.95 -3.53
CA PHE A 156 -1.86 -9.41 -4.75
C PHE A 156 -1.49 -8.26 -5.67
N HIS A 157 -2.28 -7.18 -5.70
CA HIS A 157 -2.12 -6.06 -6.64
C HIS A 157 -2.08 -6.54 -8.10
N MET A 158 -3.03 -7.41 -8.46
CA MET A 158 -3.17 -7.93 -9.82
C MET A 158 -3.68 -6.82 -10.74
N THR A 159 -2.77 -6.25 -11.55
CA THR A 159 -3.12 -5.28 -12.59
C THR A 159 -2.92 -5.88 -13.98
N ALA A 160 -3.29 -5.16 -15.03
CA ALA A 160 -2.93 -5.50 -16.41
C ALA A 160 -2.40 -4.28 -17.19
N PHE A 161 -1.50 -3.55 -16.54
CA PHE A 161 -0.81 -2.40 -17.13
C PHE A 161 -0.04 -2.78 -18.40
N LYS A 162 -0.08 -1.89 -19.38
CA LYS A 162 0.56 -2.06 -20.70
C LYS A 162 1.85 -1.26 -20.84
N LYS A 163 1.92 -0.11 -20.17
CA LYS A 163 3.01 0.88 -20.18
C LYS A 163 3.77 0.89 -18.85
N LEU A 164 3.08 0.65 -17.73
CA LEU A 164 3.67 0.65 -16.39
C LEU A 164 4.04 -0.77 -15.92
N PRO A 165 5.00 -0.88 -14.98
CA PRO A 165 5.37 -2.18 -14.42
C PRO A 165 4.18 -2.89 -13.75
N ASN A 166 4.04 -4.18 -14.03
CA ASN A 166 3.08 -5.04 -13.37
C ASN A 166 3.80 -5.91 -12.34
N TYR A 167 4.06 -5.33 -11.17
CA TYR A 167 4.96 -5.91 -10.19
C TYR A 167 4.55 -7.32 -9.76
N PHE A 168 3.27 -7.58 -9.52
CA PHE A 168 2.84 -8.94 -9.20
C PHE A 168 3.10 -9.91 -10.35
N LYS A 169 2.67 -9.54 -11.57
CA LYS A 169 2.86 -10.38 -12.77
C LYS A 169 4.32 -10.69 -13.03
N ASP A 170 5.19 -9.72 -12.81
CA ASP A 170 6.60 -9.77 -13.13
C ASP A 170 7.43 -10.42 -12.02
N PHE A 171 7.04 -10.27 -10.76
CA PHE A 171 7.86 -10.68 -9.61
C PHE A 171 7.35 -11.91 -8.88
N ASN A 172 6.03 -11.99 -8.63
CA ASN A 172 5.48 -12.95 -7.67
C ASN A 172 4.45 -13.91 -8.28
N TYR A 173 3.92 -13.64 -9.47
CA TYR A 173 2.86 -14.45 -10.06
C TYR A 173 3.26 -15.93 -10.21
N GLN A 174 4.43 -16.19 -10.79
CA GLN A 174 4.91 -17.58 -10.94
C GLN A 174 5.26 -18.22 -9.61
N LEU A 175 5.76 -17.45 -8.64
CA LEU A 175 5.99 -17.94 -7.29
C LEU A 175 4.65 -18.36 -6.66
N TYR A 176 3.61 -17.53 -6.78
CA TYR A 176 2.30 -17.82 -6.24
C TYR A 176 1.66 -19.05 -6.88
N LEU A 177 1.71 -19.18 -8.20
CA LEU A 177 1.22 -20.36 -8.92
C LEU A 177 1.88 -21.66 -8.44
N ASP A 178 3.17 -21.62 -8.10
CA ASP A 178 3.89 -22.80 -7.60
C ASP A 178 3.57 -23.11 -6.13
N VAL A 179 3.20 -22.10 -5.34
CA VAL A 179 2.80 -22.24 -3.93
C VAL A 179 1.41 -22.89 -3.79
N LEU A 180 0.47 -22.54 -4.68
CA LEU A 180 -0.91 -23.00 -4.57
C LEU A 180 -1.10 -24.54 -4.58
N PRO A 181 -0.39 -25.33 -5.42
CA PRO A 181 -0.44 -26.79 -5.38
C PRO A 181 -0.14 -27.39 -4.00
N TYR A 182 0.86 -26.86 -3.29
CA TYR A 182 1.21 -27.33 -1.94
C TYR A 182 0.00 -27.24 -1.00
N TYR A 183 -0.65 -26.07 -0.95
CA TYR A 183 -1.81 -25.87 -0.08
C TYR A 183 -3.02 -26.69 -0.49
N ALA A 184 -3.22 -26.88 -1.80
CA ALA A 184 -4.30 -27.72 -2.31
C ALA A 184 -4.10 -29.21 -2.01
N ASP A 185 -2.84 -29.68 -1.99
CA ASP A 185 -2.46 -31.07 -1.71
C ASP A 185 -2.50 -31.37 -0.20
N GLU A 186 -2.19 -30.37 0.62
CA GLU A 186 -2.26 -30.46 2.08
C GLU A 186 -3.66 -30.18 2.67
N ASP A 187 -4.69 -30.10 1.83
CA ASP A 187 -6.11 -29.86 2.17
C ASP A 187 -6.40 -28.55 2.92
N TYR A 188 -5.64 -27.48 2.63
CA TYR A 188 -5.96 -26.16 3.15
C TYR A 188 -7.17 -25.56 2.45
N THR A 189 -8.01 -24.87 3.22
CA THR A 189 -8.92 -23.85 2.67
C THR A 189 -8.10 -22.61 2.34
N LEU A 190 -8.07 -22.23 1.07
CA LEU A 190 -7.46 -20.98 0.63
C LEU A 190 -8.40 -19.81 0.89
N VAL A 191 -7.90 -18.81 1.59
CA VAL A 191 -8.55 -17.53 1.81
C VAL A 191 -7.72 -16.47 1.12
N GLU A 192 -8.33 -15.75 0.20
CA GLU A 192 -7.72 -14.58 -0.39
C GLU A 192 -8.41 -13.32 0.14
N ASN A 193 -7.68 -12.59 0.98
CA ASN A 193 -8.16 -11.49 1.80
C ASN A 193 -7.68 -10.14 1.26
N GLY A 194 -8.20 -9.66 0.14
CA GLY A 194 -7.81 -8.40 -0.50
C GLY A 194 -8.51 -8.22 -1.83
N ASP A 195 -8.11 -7.20 -2.60
CA ASP A 195 -8.85 -6.80 -3.80
C ASP A 195 -9.19 -7.99 -4.70
N VAL A 196 -10.46 -8.09 -5.10
CA VAL A 196 -10.93 -9.11 -6.01
C VAL A 196 -10.19 -9.00 -7.30
N GLU A 197 -10.10 -7.80 -7.85
CA GLU A 197 -9.15 -7.44 -8.88
C GLU A 197 -8.77 -5.98 -8.67
N ASP A 198 -7.52 -5.60 -8.94
CA ASP A 198 -7.07 -4.22 -8.77
C ASP A 198 -7.47 -3.37 -10.00
N CYS A 199 -8.78 -3.19 -10.15
CA CYS A 199 -9.39 -2.47 -11.28
C CYS A 199 -9.43 -0.96 -11.07
N VAL A 200 -9.21 -0.48 -9.84
CA VAL A 200 -9.22 0.95 -9.53
C VAL A 200 -7.95 1.61 -10.04
N LEU A 201 -6.81 0.93 -10.05
CA LEU A 201 -5.58 1.49 -10.56
C LEU A 201 -5.68 1.91 -12.05
N PHE A 202 -5.65 3.22 -12.28
CA PHE A 202 -5.66 3.80 -13.61
C PHE A 202 -4.23 3.89 -14.15
N GLU A 203 -3.96 3.19 -15.25
CA GLU A 203 -2.77 3.44 -16.05
C GLU A 203 -2.97 4.75 -16.84
N PRO A 204 -2.23 5.82 -16.52
CA PRO A 204 -2.45 7.15 -17.09
C PRO A 204 -2.22 7.18 -18.60
N ASP A 205 -3.15 7.85 -19.26
CA ASP A 205 -3.01 8.33 -20.63
C ASP A 205 -3.64 9.73 -20.71
N ASN A 206 -3.10 10.61 -21.56
CA ASN A 206 -3.51 12.01 -21.59
C ASN A 206 -4.98 12.20 -21.88
N ASP A 207 -5.49 11.49 -22.88
CA ASP A 207 -6.89 11.58 -23.28
C ASP A 207 -7.80 11.15 -22.14
N GLY A 208 -7.46 10.03 -21.48
CA GLY A 208 -8.20 9.51 -20.34
C GLY A 208 -8.13 10.39 -19.09
N ALA A 209 -7.00 11.04 -18.82
CA ALA A 209 -6.86 11.99 -17.71
C ALA A 209 -7.69 13.25 -17.98
N HIS A 210 -7.59 13.81 -19.18
CA HIS A 210 -8.33 15.00 -19.62
C HIS A 210 -9.84 14.76 -19.67
N ASP A 211 -10.27 13.62 -20.21
CA ASP A 211 -11.69 13.26 -20.29
C ASP A 211 -12.31 13.11 -18.91
N ARG A 212 -11.56 12.55 -17.94
CA ARG A 212 -11.98 12.52 -16.53
C ARG A 212 -12.15 13.93 -16.01
N LEU A 213 -11.13 14.77 -16.11
CA LEU A 213 -11.16 16.15 -15.60
C LEU A 213 -12.33 16.95 -16.19
N LYS A 214 -12.53 16.87 -17.51
CA LYS A 214 -13.65 17.52 -18.22
C LYS A 214 -15.03 17.00 -17.82
N SER A 215 -15.10 15.73 -17.39
CA SER A 215 -16.36 15.10 -17.00
C SER A 215 -16.72 15.28 -15.54
N ALA A 216 -15.76 15.72 -14.71
CA ALA A 216 -16.00 15.98 -13.30
C ALA A 216 -16.87 17.25 -13.13
N PRO A 217 -17.87 17.23 -12.24
CA PRO A 217 -18.65 18.42 -11.93
C PRO A 217 -17.79 19.45 -11.23
N LEU A 218 -17.90 20.70 -11.65
CA LEU A 218 -17.20 21.84 -11.04
C LEU A 218 -18.16 22.72 -10.23
N THR A 219 -17.65 23.38 -9.21
CA THR A 219 -18.38 24.40 -8.45
C THR A 219 -18.76 25.55 -9.39
N PRO A 220 -19.94 26.15 -9.22
CA PRO A 220 -20.31 27.35 -9.97
C PRO A 220 -19.27 28.46 -9.70
N PRO A 221 -18.90 29.26 -10.71
CA PRO A 221 -18.02 30.40 -10.49
C PRO A 221 -18.69 31.37 -9.51
N ASP A 222 -17.97 31.74 -8.45
CA ASP A 222 -18.39 32.82 -7.57
C ASP A 222 -18.15 34.17 -8.28
N LEU A 223 -19.25 34.81 -8.70
CA LEU A 223 -19.23 36.07 -9.44
C LEU A 223 -18.79 37.26 -8.56
N GLN A 224 -18.79 37.12 -7.23
CA GLN A 224 -18.43 38.18 -6.29
C GLN A 224 -16.99 38.03 -5.79
N ASN A 225 -16.49 36.80 -5.72
CA ASN A 225 -15.11 36.49 -5.36
C ASN A 225 -14.55 35.47 -6.34
N PRO A 226 -13.81 35.88 -7.40
CA PRO A 226 -13.33 34.97 -8.43
C PRO A 226 -12.29 34.01 -7.85
N GLN A 227 -12.77 32.91 -7.28
CA GLN A 227 -12.00 31.74 -6.89
C GLN A 227 -11.96 30.76 -8.08
N PRO A 228 -10.88 29.98 -8.23
CA PRO A 228 -10.84 28.91 -9.20
C PRO A 228 -12.00 27.92 -8.96
N ALA A 229 -12.54 27.35 -10.04
CA ALA A 229 -13.55 26.31 -9.94
C ALA A 229 -12.92 25.04 -9.34
N HIS A 230 -13.66 24.37 -8.45
CA HIS A 230 -13.23 23.14 -7.77
C HIS A 230 -14.13 21.97 -8.15
N ILE A 231 -13.61 20.76 -8.12
CA ILE A 231 -14.40 19.53 -8.30
C ILE A 231 -15.37 19.36 -7.14
N VAL A 232 -16.63 19.02 -7.45
CA VAL A 232 -17.72 18.94 -6.47
C VAL A 232 -17.73 17.60 -5.75
N TYR A 233 -17.11 17.52 -4.57
CA TYR A 233 -17.19 16.34 -3.69
C TYR A 233 -18.41 16.36 -2.73
N PRO A 234 -18.88 15.20 -2.24
CA PRO A 234 -18.41 13.84 -2.54
C PRO A 234 -18.85 13.33 -3.92
N VAL A 235 -18.17 12.29 -4.42
CA VAL A 235 -18.60 11.56 -5.62
C VAL A 235 -19.87 10.77 -5.30
N ARG A 236 -21.00 11.11 -5.94
CA ARG A 236 -22.32 10.58 -5.58
C ARG A 236 -22.97 9.83 -6.74
N LEU A 237 -23.53 8.65 -6.47
CA LEU A 237 -24.23 7.82 -7.46
C LEU A 237 -25.62 8.32 -7.83
N ASP A 238 -26.24 9.10 -6.95
CA ASP A 238 -27.56 9.70 -7.10
C ASP A 238 -27.52 11.11 -7.71
N ASP A 239 -26.32 11.63 -7.99
CA ASP A 239 -26.10 12.93 -8.61
C ASP A 239 -25.73 12.75 -10.09
N GLY A 240 -26.69 13.01 -10.97
CA GLY A 240 -26.52 12.86 -12.42
C GLY A 240 -25.37 13.69 -13.01
N ARG A 241 -24.85 14.69 -12.29
CA ARG A 241 -23.67 15.45 -12.74
C ARG A 241 -22.41 14.57 -12.82
N TRP A 242 -22.34 13.50 -12.02
CA TRP A 242 -21.24 12.55 -12.01
C TRP A 242 -21.36 11.45 -13.08
N ASP A 243 -22.49 11.36 -13.80
CA ASP A 243 -22.78 10.22 -14.69
C ASP A 243 -21.72 9.99 -15.75
N LYS A 244 -21.25 11.06 -16.41
CA LYS A 244 -20.21 10.94 -17.45
C LYS A 244 -18.88 10.46 -16.87
N PHE A 245 -18.47 11.02 -15.73
CA PHE A 245 -17.23 10.64 -15.05
C PHE A 245 -17.27 9.17 -14.58
N LEU A 246 -18.36 8.77 -13.93
CA LEU A 246 -18.57 7.40 -13.48
C LEU A 246 -18.61 6.43 -14.65
N HIS A 247 -19.27 6.78 -15.76
CA HIS A 247 -19.28 5.96 -16.96
C HIS A 247 -17.87 5.71 -17.52
N ILE A 248 -17.03 6.75 -17.57
CA ILE A 248 -15.62 6.62 -18.01
C ILE A 248 -14.86 5.68 -17.08
N ARG A 249 -14.97 5.86 -15.76
CA ARG A 249 -14.30 5.00 -14.76
C ARG A 249 -14.71 3.55 -14.92
N TYR A 250 -16.00 3.28 -14.98
CA TYR A 250 -16.54 1.91 -15.04
C TYR A 250 -16.23 1.21 -16.36
N SER A 251 -16.26 1.94 -17.49
CA SER A 251 -15.82 1.36 -18.75
C SER A 251 -14.36 0.91 -18.68
N LYS A 252 -13.48 1.74 -18.11
CA LYS A 252 -12.06 1.40 -17.98
C LYS A 252 -11.83 0.24 -17.01
N ARG A 253 -12.58 0.17 -15.90
CA ARG A 253 -12.55 -0.96 -14.97
C ARG A 253 -12.92 -2.27 -15.66
N ARG A 254 -13.96 -2.28 -16.50
CA ARG A 254 -14.36 -3.49 -17.27
C ARG A 254 -13.27 -3.95 -18.22
N ASP A 255 -12.68 -3.01 -18.95
CA ASP A 255 -11.58 -3.33 -19.87
C ASP A 255 -10.36 -3.89 -19.12
N LEU A 256 -10.03 -3.30 -17.96
CA LEU A 256 -8.93 -3.72 -17.11
C LEU A 256 -9.19 -5.11 -16.48
N GLN A 257 -10.38 -5.33 -15.92
CA GLN A 257 -10.77 -6.62 -15.35
C GLN A 257 -10.66 -7.75 -16.38
N GLN A 258 -11.17 -7.53 -17.59
CA GLN A 258 -11.07 -8.51 -18.66
C GLN A 258 -9.62 -8.78 -19.06
N ALA A 259 -8.77 -7.75 -19.07
CA ALA A 259 -7.34 -7.89 -19.33
C ALA A 259 -6.64 -8.70 -18.23
N ILE A 260 -6.98 -8.47 -16.96
CA ILE A 260 -6.51 -9.24 -15.80
C ILE A 260 -6.91 -10.71 -15.94
N PHE A 261 -8.18 -11.01 -16.23
CA PHE A 261 -8.66 -12.39 -16.42
C PHE A 261 -7.89 -13.14 -17.50
N ASN A 262 -7.59 -12.46 -18.61
CA ASN A 262 -6.81 -13.05 -19.70
C ASN A 262 -5.36 -13.28 -19.27
N MET A 263 -4.75 -12.28 -18.62
CA MET A 263 -3.35 -12.29 -18.18
C MET A 263 -3.07 -13.35 -17.11
N PHE A 264 -4.00 -13.55 -16.18
CA PHE A 264 -3.87 -14.49 -15.05
C PHE A 264 -4.75 -15.73 -15.21
N SER A 265 -5.15 -16.09 -16.43
CA SER A 265 -6.04 -17.21 -16.73
C SER A 265 -5.66 -18.53 -16.05
N SER A 266 -4.36 -18.88 -16.05
CA SER A 266 -3.85 -20.10 -15.40
C SER A 266 -4.04 -20.10 -13.87
N TYR A 267 -4.07 -18.93 -13.24
CA TYR A 267 -4.36 -18.81 -11.82
C TYR A 267 -5.84 -19.13 -11.55
N TYR A 268 -6.79 -18.53 -12.28
CA TYR A 268 -8.21 -18.86 -12.09
C TYR A 268 -8.50 -20.32 -12.40
N GLU A 269 -7.86 -20.89 -13.42
CA GLU A 269 -7.97 -22.32 -13.72
C GLU A 269 -7.50 -23.18 -12.55
N LEU A 270 -6.34 -22.87 -11.97
CA LEU A 270 -5.82 -23.59 -10.81
C LEU A 270 -6.78 -23.47 -9.62
N ILE A 271 -7.24 -22.25 -9.29
CA ILE A 271 -8.18 -21.99 -8.19
C ILE A 271 -9.47 -22.80 -8.37
N ARG A 272 -10.06 -22.75 -9.57
CA ARG A 272 -11.28 -23.54 -9.91
C ARG A 272 -11.04 -25.03 -9.73
N ASN A 273 -9.96 -25.55 -10.30
CA ASN A 273 -9.70 -26.98 -10.37
C ASN A 273 -9.26 -27.58 -9.03
N ARG A 274 -8.55 -26.82 -8.20
CA ARG A 274 -7.86 -27.35 -7.01
C ARG A 274 -8.53 -26.97 -5.69
N PHE A 275 -9.18 -25.80 -5.61
CA PHE A 275 -9.79 -25.32 -4.37
C PHE A 275 -11.32 -25.25 -4.46
N ILE A 276 -11.86 -24.59 -5.48
CA ILE A 276 -13.32 -24.40 -5.61
C ILE A 276 -14.04 -25.74 -5.83
N SER A 277 -13.50 -26.60 -6.70
CA SER A 277 -14.04 -27.95 -6.93
C SER A 277 -14.13 -28.81 -5.67
N LYS A 278 -13.31 -28.50 -4.65
CA LYS A 278 -13.28 -29.17 -3.34
C LYS A 278 -14.04 -28.40 -2.24
N GLY A 279 -14.62 -27.23 -2.55
CA GLY A 279 -15.25 -26.36 -1.56
C GLY A 279 -14.27 -25.74 -0.56
N LYS A 280 -13.02 -25.53 -0.98
CA LYS A 280 -11.86 -25.07 -0.18
C LYS A 280 -11.35 -23.68 -0.58
N TYR A 281 -12.26 -22.79 -0.98
CA TYR A 281 -11.92 -21.43 -1.40
C TYR A 281 -12.84 -20.39 -0.76
N VAL A 282 -12.26 -19.28 -0.30
CA VAL A 282 -12.96 -18.11 0.22
C VAL A 282 -12.31 -16.85 -0.38
N ARG A 283 -13.12 -15.99 -1.00
CA ARG A 283 -12.71 -14.68 -1.53
C ARG A 283 -13.31 -13.58 -0.68
N LEU A 284 -12.48 -12.72 -0.13
CA LEU A 284 -12.91 -11.51 0.59
C LEU A 284 -12.61 -10.27 -0.26
N ILE A 285 -13.33 -9.18 -0.03
CA ILE A 285 -13.09 -7.88 -0.68
C ILE A 285 -11.86 -7.17 -0.12
N GLY A 286 -11.24 -6.32 -0.94
CA GLY A 286 -10.23 -5.35 -0.55
C GLY A 286 -10.70 -3.89 -0.61
N ASN A 287 -9.76 -2.96 -0.43
CA ASN A 287 -10.01 -1.53 -0.40
C ASN A 287 -10.46 -0.95 -1.76
N HIS A 288 -10.11 -1.61 -2.87
CA HIS A 288 -10.47 -1.19 -4.22
C HIS A 288 -11.77 -1.80 -4.73
N ASP A 289 -12.40 -2.70 -3.97
CA ASP A 289 -13.63 -3.40 -4.39
C ASP A 289 -14.93 -2.67 -4.04
N THR A 290 -14.84 -1.36 -3.79
CA THR A 290 -15.98 -0.52 -3.39
C THR A 290 -17.14 -0.59 -4.37
N TYR A 291 -16.78 -0.84 -5.63
CA TYR A 291 -17.70 -1.00 -6.74
C TYR A 291 -18.58 -2.26 -6.71
N LEU A 292 -18.17 -3.32 -6.01
CA LEU A 292 -18.88 -4.61 -6.06
C LEU A 292 -20.29 -4.54 -5.45
N ASP A 293 -20.59 -3.51 -4.67
CA ASP A 293 -21.90 -3.26 -4.06
C ASP A 293 -22.76 -2.26 -4.86
N GLU A 294 -22.22 -1.70 -5.94
CA GLU A 294 -22.88 -0.65 -6.69
C GLU A 294 -23.72 -1.20 -7.82
N TYR A 295 -24.96 -0.70 -7.95
CA TYR A 295 -25.87 -1.16 -9.01
C TYR A 295 -25.32 -0.93 -10.42
N ARG A 296 -24.43 0.06 -10.60
CA ARG A 296 -23.81 0.40 -11.89
C ARG A 296 -22.65 -0.52 -12.27
N GLU A 297 -22.11 -1.27 -11.31
CA GLU A 297 -20.91 -2.10 -11.46
C GLU A 297 -21.19 -3.57 -11.07
N LYS A 298 -22.48 -3.92 -10.97
CA LYS A 298 -22.91 -5.30 -10.71
C LYS A 298 -22.33 -6.28 -11.73
N ASP A 299 -22.17 -5.86 -12.98
CA ASP A 299 -21.56 -6.65 -14.05
C ASP A 299 -20.09 -7.00 -13.77
N LEU A 300 -19.30 -6.11 -13.16
CA LEU A 300 -17.92 -6.41 -12.74
C LEU A 300 -17.87 -7.50 -11.68
N ARG A 301 -18.78 -7.45 -10.69
CA ARG A 301 -18.87 -8.50 -9.67
C ARG A 301 -19.30 -9.81 -10.29
N ASP A 302 -20.38 -9.78 -11.06
CA ASP A 302 -20.94 -10.98 -11.69
C ASP A 302 -19.88 -11.65 -12.61
N ALA A 303 -19.09 -10.86 -13.34
CA ALA A 303 -17.98 -11.35 -14.16
C ALA A 303 -16.84 -11.98 -13.33
N ALA A 304 -16.45 -11.38 -12.20
CA ALA A 304 -15.45 -11.98 -11.30
C ALA A 304 -15.94 -13.30 -10.70
N GLN A 305 -17.21 -13.37 -10.31
CA GLN A 305 -17.82 -14.60 -9.80
C GLN A 305 -17.92 -15.68 -10.89
N GLU A 306 -18.29 -15.31 -12.12
CA GLU A 306 -18.30 -16.20 -13.28
C GLU A 306 -16.91 -16.75 -13.59
N GLN A 307 -15.89 -15.88 -13.56
CA GLN A 307 -14.50 -16.28 -13.74
C GLN A 307 -14.03 -17.25 -12.64
N LEU A 308 -14.59 -17.16 -11.43
CA LEU A 308 -14.41 -18.12 -10.34
C LEU A 308 -15.39 -19.31 -10.42
N GLY A 309 -16.04 -19.56 -11.55
CA GLY A 309 -16.91 -20.73 -11.77
C GLY A 309 -18.37 -20.54 -11.36
N GLY A 310 -18.85 -19.29 -11.19
CA GLY A 310 -20.25 -18.91 -11.00
C GLY A 310 -20.86 -19.21 -9.62
N GLY A 311 -20.30 -20.17 -8.88
CA GLY A 311 -20.77 -20.56 -7.54
C GLY A 311 -20.05 -19.87 -6.38
N VAL A 312 -18.97 -19.12 -6.64
CA VAL A 312 -18.20 -18.44 -5.59
C VAL A 312 -18.82 -17.10 -5.28
N LEU A 313 -19.12 -16.88 -4.00
CA LEU A 313 -19.51 -15.58 -3.48
C LEU A 313 -18.27 -14.82 -3.01
N VAL A 314 -18.28 -13.51 -3.27
CA VAL A 314 -17.32 -12.59 -2.66
C VAL A 314 -17.92 -12.09 -1.34
N HIS A 315 -17.15 -12.19 -0.26
CA HIS A 315 -17.60 -11.85 1.09
C HIS A 315 -16.87 -10.62 1.63
N ASP A 316 -17.44 -9.99 2.65
CA ASP A 316 -16.81 -8.90 3.38
C ASP A 316 -15.84 -9.43 4.45
N TYR A 317 -16.21 -10.54 5.08
CA TYR A 317 -15.41 -11.17 6.14
C TYR A 317 -15.66 -12.68 6.25
N LEU A 318 -14.71 -13.37 6.89
CA LEU A 318 -14.77 -14.79 7.22
C LEU A 318 -14.69 -14.98 8.74
N LEU A 319 -15.59 -15.81 9.27
CA LEU A 319 -15.53 -16.30 10.65
C LEU A 319 -14.99 -17.73 10.64
N ILE A 320 -13.89 -17.98 11.35
CA ILE A 320 -13.34 -19.32 11.53
C ILE A 320 -13.73 -19.82 12.92
N MET A 321 -14.50 -20.91 12.95
CA MET A 321 -14.96 -21.53 14.19
C MET A 321 -13.99 -22.60 14.68
N ARG A 322 -13.79 -22.65 15.99
CA ARG A 322 -13.12 -23.74 16.72
C ARG A 322 -13.92 -24.04 17.97
N ASP A 323 -14.19 -25.30 18.25
CA ASP A 323 -14.91 -25.73 19.45
C ASP A 323 -16.23 -24.97 19.68
N ASN A 324 -16.98 -24.74 18.59
CA ASN A 324 -18.23 -23.94 18.55
C ASN A 324 -18.10 -22.47 18.96
N GLN A 325 -16.89 -21.91 18.94
CA GLN A 325 -16.60 -20.50 19.20
C GLN A 325 -15.93 -19.85 17.99
N ILE A 326 -16.18 -18.57 17.77
CA ILE A 326 -15.43 -17.79 16.77
C ILE A 326 -14.00 -17.65 17.30
N ARG A 327 -13.03 -18.20 16.58
CA ARG A 327 -11.62 -18.11 16.97
C ARG A 327 -10.88 -17.04 16.17
N TYR A 328 -11.26 -16.84 14.91
CA TYR A 328 -10.70 -15.80 14.04
C TYR A 328 -11.81 -15.05 13.31
N LEU A 329 -11.63 -13.73 13.21
CA LEU A 329 -12.34 -12.85 12.29
C LEU A 329 -11.34 -12.41 11.23
N VAL A 330 -11.52 -12.86 9.99
CA VAL A 330 -10.69 -12.46 8.84
C VAL A 330 -11.43 -11.38 8.05
N ILE A 331 -10.80 -10.23 7.90
CA ILE A 331 -11.32 -9.05 7.19
C ILE A 331 -10.13 -8.30 6.59
N HIS A 332 -10.26 -7.61 5.46
CA HIS A 332 -9.07 -7.10 4.77
C HIS A 332 -8.34 -5.99 5.53
N GLY A 333 -9.05 -5.05 6.16
CA GLY A 333 -8.45 -4.02 7.01
C GLY A 333 -8.72 -2.59 6.53
N HIS A 334 -9.09 -2.41 5.26
CA HIS A 334 -9.49 -1.12 4.70
C HIS A 334 -10.69 -0.49 5.42
N GLN A 335 -11.51 -1.31 6.08
CA GLN A 335 -12.60 -0.87 6.92
C GLN A 335 -12.14 0.03 8.08
N PHE A 336 -10.86 -0.07 8.47
CA PHE A 336 -10.22 0.67 9.55
C PHE A 336 -9.28 1.78 9.03
N ASP A 337 -9.28 2.03 7.73
CA ASP A 337 -8.50 3.09 7.10
C ASP A 337 -9.41 4.27 6.79
N LYS A 338 -9.01 5.46 7.26
CA LYS A 338 -9.75 6.71 7.06
C LYS A 338 -9.95 7.06 5.58
N ASP A 339 -9.04 6.62 4.71
CA ASP A 339 -9.07 6.99 3.30
C ASP A 339 -9.89 5.97 2.47
N CYS A 340 -10.12 4.75 2.99
CA CYS A 340 -10.72 3.62 2.26
C CYS A 340 -12.03 3.07 2.87
N MET A 341 -12.60 3.74 3.87
CA MET A 341 -13.86 3.34 4.51
C MET A 341 -15.10 3.56 3.63
N GLN A 342 -16.11 2.70 3.81
CA GLN A 342 -17.33 2.65 2.98
C GLN A 342 -18.63 2.43 3.77
N HIS A 343 -18.55 2.26 5.09
CA HIS A 343 -19.69 1.82 5.91
C HIS A 343 -20.56 2.98 6.42
N GLY A 344 -20.13 4.23 6.21
CA GLY A 344 -20.85 5.46 6.53
C GLY A 344 -21.79 5.98 5.44
N GLY A 345 -22.51 7.07 5.76
CA GLY A 345 -23.42 7.75 4.81
C GLY A 345 -22.71 8.56 3.72
N VAL A 346 -21.38 8.65 3.78
CA VAL A 346 -20.54 9.36 2.82
C VAL A 346 -19.65 8.33 2.10
N PRO A 347 -19.60 8.34 0.75
CA PRO A 347 -18.78 7.40 -0.01
C PRO A 347 -17.29 7.82 0.02
N TYR A 348 -16.66 7.72 1.18
CA TYR A 348 -15.28 8.17 1.41
C TYR A 348 -14.29 7.44 0.52
N ALA A 349 -14.32 6.11 0.46
CA ALA A 349 -13.43 5.37 -0.42
C ALA A 349 -13.51 5.85 -1.87
N LYS A 350 -14.72 6.09 -2.41
CA LYS A 350 -14.90 6.61 -3.76
C LYS A 350 -14.40 8.05 -3.95
N SER A 351 -14.53 8.87 -2.91
CA SER A 351 -14.21 10.29 -2.95
C SER A 351 -12.74 10.59 -2.64
N LEU A 352 -12.08 9.70 -1.89
CA LEU A 352 -10.73 9.86 -1.36
C LEU A 352 -9.83 8.71 -1.83
N GLY A 353 -9.96 7.51 -1.25
CA GLY A 353 -9.07 6.37 -1.50
C GLY A 353 -8.93 5.98 -2.97
N GLU A 354 -10.04 5.82 -3.69
CA GLU A 354 -10.02 5.52 -5.12
C GLU A 354 -9.47 6.69 -5.95
N ILE A 355 -9.76 7.94 -5.58
CA ILE A 355 -9.19 9.10 -6.27
C ILE A 355 -7.68 9.15 -6.08
N PHE A 356 -7.19 8.93 -4.85
CA PHE A 356 -5.77 8.89 -4.54
C PHE A 356 -5.09 7.75 -5.30
N THR A 357 -5.70 6.57 -5.33
CA THR A 357 -5.21 5.40 -6.07
C THR A 357 -5.20 5.64 -7.57
N GLU A 358 -6.30 6.11 -8.16
CA GLU A 358 -6.42 6.40 -9.59
C GLU A 358 -5.47 7.50 -10.05
N CYS A 359 -5.29 8.55 -9.25
CA CYS A 359 -4.55 9.73 -9.66
C CYS A 359 -3.05 9.63 -9.38
N ALA A 360 -2.66 8.94 -8.30
CA ALA A 360 -1.29 8.95 -7.82
C ALA A 360 -0.67 7.55 -7.65
N GLY A 361 -1.45 6.47 -7.59
CA GLY A 361 -0.92 5.11 -7.35
C GLY A 361 0.06 4.63 -8.42
N TRP A 362 -0.05 5.15 -9.64
CA TRP A 362 0.88 4.89 -10.74
C TRP A 362 2.17 5.73 -10.68
N ALA A 363 2.07 6.93 -10.10
CA ALA A 363 3.11 7.97 -10.08
C ALA A 363 3.96 7.92 -8.80
N ASN A 364 3.40 7.33 -7.75
CA ASN A 364 3.97 7.25 -6.43
C ASN A 364 3.65 5.88 -5.85
N GLN A 365 4.67 5.18 -5.35
CA GLN A 365 4.43 3.97 -4.58
C GLN A 365 3.80 4.29 -3.22
N GLY A 366 3.93 5.53 -2.72
CA GLY A 366 3.11 6.09 -1.65
C GLY A 366 3.14 5.28 -0.37
N ALA A 367 1.96 4.91 0.11
CA ALA A 367 1.83 4.03 1.27
C ALA A 367 2.24 2.59 0.96
N ASP A 368 2.56 2.24 -0.30
CA ASP A 368 2.74 0.88 -0.82
C ASP A 368 3.98 0.78 -1.75
N ARG A 369 5.16 0.82 -1.14
CA ARG A 369 6.44 0.51 -1.81
C ARG A 369 6.44 -0.91 -2.39
N VAL A 370 7.16 -1.10 -3.49
CA VAL A 370 7.53 -2.43 -3.99
C VAL A 370 8.96 -2.72 -3.56
N TRP A 371 9.15 -3.86 -2.91
CA TRP A 371 10.47 -4.33 -2.47
C TRP A 371 11.05 -5.25 -3.53
N ARG A 372 12.25 -4.93 -3.99
CA ARG A 372 12.97 -5.70 -5.00
C ARG A 372 13.72 -6.85 -4.34
N GLU A 373 14.23 -7.76 -5.15
CA GLU A 373 14.93 -8.94 -4.63
C GLU A 373 16.12 -8.59 -3.73
N ASN A 374 16.83 -7.49 -4.00
CA ASN A 374 17.91 -7.02 -3.13
C ASN A 374 17.40 -6.63 -1.72
N ASP A 375 16.19 -6.07 -1.63
CA ASP A 375 15.54 -5.70 -0.37
C ASP A 375 15.03 -6.94 0.38
N THR A 376 14.40 -7.86 -0.36
CA THR A 376 13.70 -9.01 0.23
C THR A 376 14.62 -10.15 0.61
N LYS A 377 15.79 -10.24 -0.04
CA LYS A 377 16.73 -11.35 0.14
C LYS A 377 17.12 -11.60 1.57
N ARG A 378 17.41 -10.53 2.33
CA ARG A 378 17.77 -10.65 3.75
C ARG A 378 16.74 -11.46 4.54
N TRP A 379 15.44 -11.28 4.29
CA TRP A 379 14.39 -11.95 5.04
C TRP A 379 14.29 -13.43 4.71
N TYR A 380 14.42 -13.83 3.44
CA TYR A 380 14.33 -15.27 3.12
C TYR A 380 15.65 -16.03 3.34
N ILE A 381 16.77 -15.36 3.63
CA ILE A 381 18.05 -16.01 4.00
C ILE A 381 18.32 -16.03 5.52
N GLY A 382 17.40 -15.56 6.36
CA GLY A 382 17.51 -15.70 7.82
C GLY A 382 17.49 -14.41 8.63
N ASP A 383 17.34 -13.24 8.01
CA ASP A 383 17.21 -11.98 8.76
C ASP A 383 15.84 -11.88 9.46
N THR A 384 15.75 -10.96 10.40
CA THR A 384 14.53 -10.69 11.16
C THR A 384 13.61 -9.71 10.41
N TYR A 385 12.32 -9.73 10.77
CA TYR A 385 11.34 -8.77 10.28
C TYR A 385 10.73 -7.99 11.44
N SER A 386 10.45 -6.70 11.27
CA SER A 386 9.83 -5.87 12.31
C SER A 386 8.46 -6.42 12.71
N ASN A 387 8.18 -6.56 14.00
CA ASN A 387 6.92 -7.03 14.57
C ASN A 387 6.31 -6.00 15.52
N GLU A 388 6.63 -4.72 15.32
CA GLU A 388 5.97 -3.61 16.01
C GLU A 388 4.72 -3.17 15.25
N LEU A 389 3.65 -2.86 15.98
CA LEU A 389 2.41 -2.33 15.39
C LEU A 389 2.65 -0.96 14.76
N ALA A 390 2.15 -0.79 13.55
CA ALA A 390 2.19 0.48 12.83
C ALA A 390 1.35 1.57 13.54
N ARG A 391 1.79 2.82 13.40
CA ARG A 391 1.01 4.01 13.78
C ARG A 391 0.86 4.93 12.57
N ALA A 392 -0.34 5.45 12.36
CA ALA A 392 -0.60 6.36 11.25
C ALA A 392 -0.02 7.78 11.47
N THR A 393 0.38 8.10 12.70
CA THR A 393 0.85 9.43 13.08
C THR A 393 2.36 9.49 13.25
N ALA A 394 2.94 10.63 12.86
CA ALA A 394 4.36 10.93 12.98
C ALA A 394 4.88 10.91 14.42
N ALA A 395 6.18 10.71 14.60
CA ALA A 395 6.85 11.04 15.86
C ALA A 395 6.78 12.56 16.07
N PRO A 396 6.59 13.02 17.32
CA PRO A 396 6.69 14.44 17.60
C PRO A 396 8.10 14.93 17.28
N TYR A 397 8.20 15.94 16.41
CA TYR A 397 9.43 16.66 16.14
C TYR A 397 9.42 17.99 16.91
N PRO A 398 10.50 18.34 17.64
CA PRO A 398 10.50 19.51 18.54
C PRO A 398 10.53 20.87 17.83
N ARG A 399 10.68 20.89 16.50
CA ARG A 399 10.72 22.11 15.68
C ARG A 399 9.66 22.05 14.58
N ASP A 400 9.54 23.12 13.81
CA ASP A 400 8.68 23.12 12.62
C ASP A 400 9.37 22.35 11.48
N ALA A 401 8.77 21.24 11.06
CA ALA A 401 9.29 20.44 9.96
C ALA A 401 8.79 21.02 8.63
N THR A 402 9.64 21.81 7.97
CA THR A 402 9.32 22.42 6.67
C THR A 402 10.22 21.87 5.58
N ALA A 403 9.72 21.81 4.34
CA ALA A 403 10.52 21.42 3.19
C ALA A 403 11.74 22.36 3.02
N ASN A 404 11.58 23.66 3.28
CA ASN A 404 12.67 24.64 3.22
C ASN A 404 13.81 24.28 4.18
N LEU A 405 13.51 23.76 5.37
CA LEU A 405 14.55 23.37 6.33
C LEU A 405 15.48 22.28 5.77
N VAL A 406 14.97 21.39 4.90
CA VAL A 406 15.78 20.37 4.21
C VAL A 406 16.84 21.02 3.32
N PHE A 407 16.49 22.10 2.64
CA PHE A 407 17.38 22.77 1.68
C PHE A 407 18.32 23.76 2.38
N ASP A 408 17.80 24.51 3.34
CA ASP A 408 18.46 25.64 3.98
C ASP A 408 19.44 25.21 5.08
N ASP A 409 19.10 24.17 5.85
CA ASP A 409 19.91 23.73 7.00
C ASP A 409 19.84 22.22 7.24
N LEU A 410 20.28 21.48 6.22
CA LEU A 410 20.31 20.02 6.20
C LEU A 410 21.10 19.40 7.38
N LEU A 411 22.12 20.09 7.90
CA LEU A 411 22.89 19.59 9.05
C LEU A 411 22.08 19.67 10.35
N SER A 412 21.21 20.68 10.47
CA SER A 412 20.38 20.80 11.67
C SER A 412 19.39 19.66 11.83
N ILE A 413 18.96 19.00 10.74
CA ILE A 413 17.99 17.90 10.83
C ILE A 413 18.64 16.55 11.14
N GLN A 414 19.97 16.43 11.05
CA GLN A 414 20.65 15.12 11.09
C GLN A 414 20.40 14.33 12.38
N SER A 415 20.40 14.99 13.56
CA SER A 415 20.21 14.33 14.85
C SER A 415 18.80 13.77 15.07
N ASP A 416 17.82 14.28 14.34
CA ASP A 416 16.39 14.03 14.55
C ASP A 416 15.70 13.70 13.22
N ALA A 417 16.46 13.19 12.24
CA ALA A 417 16.01 13.07 10.86
C ALA A 417 14.76 12.19 10.74
N GLN A 418 14.67 11.11 11.52
CA GLN A 418 13.49 10.26 11.59
C GLN A 418 12.24 11.08 11.96
N SER A 419 12.25 11.75 13.12
CA SER A 419 11.11 12.55 13.58
C SER A 419 10.82 13.72 12.65
N PHE A 420 11.86 14.34 12.08
CA PHE A 420 11.73 15.42 11.11
C PHE A 420 10.97 14.96 9.86
N PHE A 421 11.41 13.87 9.21
CA PHE A 421 10.78 13.37 7.98
C PHE A 421 9.39 12.80 8.26
N GLU A 422 9.19 12.09 9.37
CA GLU A 422 7.86 11.64 9.76
C GLU A 422 6.91 12.84 9.97
N THR A 423 7.35 13.92 10.62
CA THR A 423 6.54 15.12 10.81
C THR A 423 6.26 15.83 9.49
N LEU A 424 7.26 15.94 8.62
CA LEU A 424 7.12 16.51 7.28
C LEU A 424 6.07 15.74 6.44
N MET A 425 6.11 14.41 6.52
CA MET A 425 5.19 13.50 5.81
C MET A 425 3.88 13.26 6.56
N LYS A 426 3.74 13.78 7.79
CA LYS A 426 2.61 13.62 8.72
C LYS A 426 2.25 12.15 9.02
N CYS A 427 3.22 11.25 8.87
CA CYS A 427 2.99 9.81 8.93
C CYS A 427 4.24 9.08 9.44
N GLN A 428 4.08 7.91 10.05
CA GLN A 428 5.23 7.06 10.36
C GLN A 428 5.81 6.49 9.07
N ILE A 429 7.14 6.51 8.98
CA ILE A 429 7.90 5.88 7.91
C ILE A 429 8.44 4.56 8.44
N ALA A 430 8.31 3.50 7.64
CA ALA A 430 8.92 2.22 7.97
C ALA A 430 10.42 2.22 7.60
N TRP A 431 11.23 2.83 8.47
CA TRP A 431 12.67 3.02 8.29
C TRP A 431 13.45 1.70 8.17
N GLU A 432 12.91 0.61 8.71
CA GLU A 432 13.50 -0.72 8.60
C GLU A 432 13.60 -1.25 7.15
N TYR A 433 12.93 -0.61 6.18
CA TYR A 433 13.01 -0.97 4.76
C TYR A 433 14.12 -0.28 3.99
N PHE A 434 14.87 0.63 4.61
CA PHE A 434 16.02 1.26 3.97
C PHE A 434 17.28 0.41 4.17
N GLU A 435 18.23 0.53 3.24
CA GLU A 435 19.55 -0.09 3.39
C GLU A 435 20.34 0.61 4.52
N ASN A 436 20.17 1.93 4.65
CA ASN A 436 20.79 2.72 5.71
C ASN A 436 19.86 2.82 6.93
N ALA A 437 20.35 2.33 8.07
CA ALA A 437 19.62 2.41 9.35
C ALA A 437 19.50 3.85 9.89
N ASP A 438 20.40 4.76 9.47
CA ASP A 438 20.33 6.17 9.80
C ASP A 438 19.33 6.88 8.87
N ALA A 439 18.26 7.45 9.42
CA ALA A 439 17.18 8.07 8.65
C ALA A 439 17.66 9.23 7.76
N PHE A 440 18.71 9.94 8.18
CA PHE A 440 19.30 11.00 7.36
C PHE A 440 20.02 10.42 6.13
N GLN A 441 20.82 9.38 6.31
CA GLN A 441 21.47 8.66 5.21
C GLN A 441 20.46 7.98 4.29
N ALA A 442 19.44 7.32 4.83
CA ALA A 442 18.35 6.73 4.05
C ALA A 442 17.69 7.78 3.15
N PHE A 443 17.38 8.96 3.69
CA PHE A 443 16.88 10.06 2.88
C PHE A 443 17.89 10.53 1.83
N ALA A 444 19.10 10.89 2.25
CA ALA A 444 20.07 11.56 1.39
C ALA A 444 20.65 10.66 0.29
N LEU A 445 20.81 9.36 0.59
CA LEU A 445 21.44 8.38 -0.29
C LEU A 445 20.45 7.51 -1.05
N GLU A 446 19.23 7.33 -0.55
CA GLU A 446 18.25 6.43 -1.18
C GLU A 446 17.02 7.19 -1.69
N VAL A 447 16.35 8.00 -0.86
CA VAL A 447 15.13 8.72 -1.27
C VAL A 447 15.44 9.88 -2.24
N TRP A 448 16.41 10.72 -1.89
CA TRP A 448 16.79 11.90 -2.67
C TRP A 448 17.34 11.50 -4.04
N THR A 449 18.18 10.46 -4.08
CA THR A 449 18.71 9.88 -5.31
C THR A 449 17.60 9.19 -6.12
N GLY A 450 16.58 8.67 -5.44
CA GLY A 450 15.50 7.87 -6.02
C GLY A 450 15.88 6.41 -6.20
N ASP A 451 16.90 5.96 -5.48
CA ASP A 451 17.15 4.53 -5.33
C ASP A 451 15.96 3.87 -4.62
N GLU A 452 15.40 4.53 -3.60
CA GLU A 452 14.24 4.02 -2.82
C GLU A 452 13.12 5.04 -2.58
N MET A 453 11.98 4.54 -2.08
CA MET A 453 10.83 5.34 -1.67
C MET A 453 10.45 5.10 -0.20
N TYR A 454 9.78 6.07 0.41
CA TYR A 454 9.15 5.88 1.71
C TYR A 454 8.01 4.85 1.61
N LYS A 455 7.96 3.91 2.55
CA LYS A 455 6.73 3.19 2.92
C LYS A 455 6.08 3.97 4.06
N LEU A 456 5.02 4.72 3.75
CA LEU A 456 4.22 5.44 4.73
C LEU A 456 3.19 4.49 5.36
N ARG A 457 3.13 4.44 6.69
CA ARG A 457 2.15 3.61 7.41
C ARG A 457 0.82 4.33 7.51
N HIS A 458 -0.11 3.97 6.62
CA HIS A 458 -1.41 4.61 6.51
C HIS A 458 -2.43 4.13 7.56
N LEU A 459 -2.30 2.89 8.06
CA LEU A 459 -3.17 2.33 9.10
C LEU A 459 -2.54 2.43 10.49
N ASP A 460 -3.31 2.91 11.47
CA ASP A 460 -2.92 2.87 12.89
C ASP A 460 -3.32 1.52 13.52
N GLU A 461 -2.43 0.53 13.39
CA GLU A 461 -2.62 -0.81 13.96
C GLU A 461 -2.72 -0.78 15.50
N ILE A 462 -2.07 0.19 16.17
CA ILE A 462 -2.17 0.35 17.63
C ILE A 462 -3.60 0.74 18.01
N THR A 463 -4.16 1.76 17.36
CA THR A 463 -5.54 2.20 17.58
C THR A 463 -6.52 1.08 17.25
N LEU A 464 -6.34 0.38 16.13
CA LEU A 464 -7.15 -0.77 15.75
C LEU A 464 -7.16 -1.84 16.85
N CYS A 465 -5.98 -2.30 17.30
CA CYS A 465 -5.87 -3.34 18.31
C CYS A 465 -6.52 -2.93 19.65
N LYS A 466 -6.28 -1.69 20.10
CA LYS A 466 -6.83 -1.16 21.36
C LYS A 466 -8.35 -1.03 21.30
N ARG A 467 -8.88 -0.49 20.20
CA ARG A 467 -10.32 -0.25 20.03
C ARG A 467 -11.09 -1.55 19.81
N TYR A 468 -10.58 -2.45 18.98
CA TYR A 468 -11.16 -3.77 18.77
C TYR A 468 -11.28 -4.55 20.09
N LEU A 469 -10.19 -4.66 20.86
CA LEU A 469 -10.22 -5.34 22.17
C LEU A 469 -11.25 -4.72 23.10
N LYS A 470 -11.22 -3.39 23.25
CA LYS A 470 -12.14 -2.68 24.13
C LYS A 470 -13.59 -2.95 23.74
N HIS A 471 -13.94 -2.78 22.47
CA HIS A 471 -15.31 -2.99 22.01
C HIS A 471 -15.72 -4.45 22.15
N PHE A 472 -14.84 -5.41 21.87
CA PHE A 472 -15.16 -6.82 22.05
C PHE A 472 -15.47 -7.14 23.52
N GLN A 473 -14.69 -6.61 24.47
CA GLN A 473 -14.96 -6.76 25.90
C GLN A 473 -16.26 -6.10 26.33
N ASP A 474 -16.64 -4.97 25.72
CA ASP A 474 -17.93 -4.33 25.96
C ASP A 474 -19.09 -5.19 25.40
N GLU A 475 -18.89 -5.88 24.28
CA GLU A 475 -19.92 -6.70 23.60
C GLU A 475 -20.09 -8.12 24.19
N ALA A 476 -18.99 -8.76 24.63
CA ALA A 476 -18.91 -10.17 25.04
C ALA A 476 -18.50 -10.38 26.50
N GLY A 477 -18.04 -9.34 27.20
CA GLY A 477 -17.52 -9.41 28.56
C GLY A 477 -15.99 -9.51 28.64
N LYS A 478 -15.42 -9.07 29.77
CA LYS A 478 -13.95 -8.97 29.96
C LYS A 478 -13.22 -10.32 29.97
N ASP A 479 -13.91 -11.37 30.38
CA ASP A 479 -13.34 -12.72 30.52
C ASP A 479 -13.59 -13.58 29.26
N ALA A 480 -14.28 -13.05 28.25
CA ALA A 480 -14.52 -13.77 27.01
C ALA A 480 -13.22 -13.93 26.20
N PRO A 481 -12.96 -15.11 25.62
CA PRO A 481 -11.80 -15.32 24.76
C PRO A 481 -11.94 -14.45 23.51
N VAL A 482 -10.99 -13.53 23.32
CA VAL A 482 -11.02 -12.58 22.19
C VAL A 482 -10.66 -13.33 20.89
N PRO A 483 -11.52 -13.34 19.87
CA PRO A 483 -11.17 -13.87 18.57
C PRO A 483 -10.03 -13.07 17.97
N LYS A 484 -9.08 -13.74 17.31
CA LYS A 484 -8.00 -13.06 16.61
C LYS A 484 -8.57 -12.31 15.40
N LEU A 485 -8.29 -11.02 15.33
CA LEU A 485 -8.53 -10.21 14.15
C LEU A 485 -7.39 -10.45 13.16
N VAL A 486 -7.72 -10.94 11.97
CA VAL A 486 -6.76 -11.20 10.89
C VAL A 486 -7.00 -10.19 9.77
N ILE A 487 -5.98 -9.40 9.44
CA ILE A 487 -6.03 -8.41 8.37
C ILE A 487 -4.95 -8.62 7.29
N GLY A 488 -5.07 -7.85 6.22
CA GLY A 488 -4.00 -7.51 5.28
C GLY A 488 -3.85 -5.99 5.26
N HIS A 489 -3.95 -5.37 4.07
CA HIS A 489 -4.04 -3.93 3.81
C HIS A 489 -2.77 -3.13 4.09
N THR A 490 -2.08 -3.34 5.22
CA THR A 490 -0.84 -2.60 5.54
C THR A 490 0.39 -3.15 4.84
N HIS A 491 0.30 -4.37 4.33
CA HIS A 491 1.37 -5.14 3.67
C HIS A 491 2.53 -5.53 4.59
N GLU A 492 2.35 -5.45 5.90
CA GLU A 492 3.38 -5.82 6.88
C GLU A 492 2.90 -7.03 7.69
N PRO A 493 3.57 -8.21 7.62
CA PRO A 493 3.21 -9.37 8.42
C PRO A 493 3.35 -9.06 9.92
N ARG A 494 2.36 -9.51 10.71
CA ARG A 494 2.31 -9.33 12.16
C ARG A 494 1.81 -10.60 12.83
N GLN A 495 2.48 -11.02 13.88
CA GLN A 495 1.96 -12.04 14.79
C GLN A 495 2.32 -11.70 16.21
N ASN A 496 1.33 -11.61 17.09
CA ASN A 496 1.53 -11.20 18.49
C ASN A 496 2.41 -9.93 18.57
N ALA A 497 2.17 -8.99 17.65
CA ALA A 497 2.96 -7.79 17.50
C ALA A 497 2.89 -6.91 18.75
N ILE A 498 3.94 -6.13 18.98
CA ILE A 498 4.04 -5.29 20.18
C ILE A 498 3.79 -3.82 19.87
N TRP A 499 3.44 -3.07 20.91
CA TRP A 499 3.60 -1.62 20.90
C TRP A 499 4.14 -1.14 22.23
N ARG A 500 4.71 0.06 22.22
CA ARG A 500 5.30 0.71 23.40
C ARG A 500 4.52 1.97 23.72
N ASP A 501 4.19 2.17 24.98
CA ASP A 501 3.69 3.44 25.50
C ASP A 501 4.28 3.75 26.89
N ASP A 502 3.77 4.79 27.54
CA ASP A 502 4.22 5.24 28.87
C ASP A 502 4.09 4.17 29.96
N LYS A 503 3.27 3.13 29.71
CA LYS A 503 3.02 2.03 30.66
C LYS A 503 3.87 0.79 30.37
N GLY A 504 4.70 0.82 29.33
CA GLY A 504 5.63 -0.26 28.99
C GLY A 504 5.34 -0.91 27.63
N VAL A 505 5.73 -2.17 27.53
CA VAL A 505 5.59 -2.99 26.31
C VAL A 505 4.33 -3.82 26.42
N HIS A 506 3.52 -3.80 25.36
CA HIS A 506 2.28 -4.57 25.28
C HIS A 506 2.29 -5.49 24.08
N THR A 507 1.61 -6.62 24.17
CA THR A 507 1.51 -7.62 23.10
C THR A 507 0.06 -7.74 22.63
N ALA A 508 -0.19 -7.58 21.34
CA ALA A 508 -1.50 -7.78 20.73
C ALA A 508 -1.72 -9.26 20.37
N GLY A 509 -1.92 -10.10 21.38
CA GLY A 509 -2.14 -11.55 21.20
C GLY A 509 -3.43 -11.93 20.45
N TRP A 510 -4.28 -10.95 20.13
CA TRP A 510 -5.54 -11.08 19.39
C TRP A 510 -5.45 -10.50 17.97
N PHE A 511 -4.25 -10.27 17.43
CA PHE A 511 -4.07 -9.63 16.12
C PHE A 511 -3.07 -10.41 15.25
N LEU A 512 -3.41 -10.55 13.97
CA LEU A 512 -2.56 -11.08 12.92
C LEU A 512 -2.66 -10.20 11.67
N ASN A 513 -1.56 -10.06 10.95
CA ASN A 513 -1.54 -9.44 9.63
C ASN A 513 -0.81 -10.38 8.66
N SER A 514 -1.42 -10.65 7.52
CA SER A 514 -0.90 -11.58 6.51
C SER A 514 0.24 -11.00 5.66
N GLY A 515 0.51 -9.70 5.76
CA GLY A 515 1.49 -9.03 4.91
C GLY A 515 0.96 -8.87 3.50
N SER A 516 1.80 -9.08 2.49
CA SER A 516 1.42 -8.98 1.07
C SER A 516 2.03 -10.11 0.25
N ALA A 517 1.22 -10.65 -0.67
CA ALA A 517 1.67 -11.56 -1.71
C ALA A 517 2.18 -10.82 -2.97
N GLY A 518 1.81 -9.55 -3.13
CA GLY A 518 2.07 -8.75 -4.33
C GLY A 518 3.33 -7.91 -4.32
N ARG A 519 3.74 -7.42 -3.15
CA ARG A 519 4.67 -6.28 -3.06
C ARG A 519 6.14 -6.64 -2.86
N TYR A 520 6.45 -7.84 -2.38
CA TYR A 520 7.81 -8.27 -2.05
C TYR A 520 8.36 -9.22 -3.12
N GLN A 521 9.24 -8.77 -4.00
CA GLN A 521 9.79 -9.60 -5.08
C GLN A 521 10.44 -10.88 -4.54
N ASN A 522 10.04 -12.02 -5.10
CA ASN A 522 10.49 -13.35 -4.70
C ASN A 522 10.24 -13.66 -3.21
N LEU A 523 9.19 -13.07 -2.63
CA LEU A 523 8.79 -13.32 -1.25
C LEU A 523 7.28 -13.12 -1.09
N ILE A 524 6.54 -14.18 -0.83
CA ILE A 524 5.09 -14.11 -0.61
C ILE A 524 4.80 -14.39 0.85
N TRP A 525 4.19 -13.44 1.55
CA TRP A 525 3.75 -13.60 2.93
C TRP A 525 2.35 -14.21 3.01
N GLY A 526 2.09 -14.96 4.08
CA GLY A 526 0.76 -15.47 4.39
C GLY A 526 0.63 -15.93 5.84
N ILE A 527 -0.58 -16.32 6.21
CA ILE A 527 -0.89 -16.93 7.51
C ILE A 527 -1.37 -18.35 7.28
N GLU A 528 -0.81 -19.30 8.02
CA GLU A 528 -1.37 -20.65 8.12
C GLU A 528 -2.06 -20.82 9.47
N ILE A 529 -3.27 -21.39 9.45
CA ILE A 529 -4.04 -21.77 10.63
C ILE A 529 -4.28 -23.27 10.57
N GLU A 530 -3.75 -24.02 11.52
CA GLU A 530 -3.91 -25.47 11.68
C GLU A 530 -4.51 -25.76 13.05
N GLY A 531 -5.78 -26.18 13.08
CA GLY A 531 -6.52 -26.31 14.33
C GLY A 531 -6.52 -24.98 15.09
N ASN A 532 -5.92 -24.97 16.29
CA ASN A 532 -5.84 -23.79 17.16
C ASN A 532 -4.52 -23.01 17.06
N THR A 533 -3.63 -23.42 16.16
CA THR A 533 -2.32 -22.80 15.96
C THR A 533 -2.34 -21.93 14.72
N ASP A 534 -1.87 -20.69 14.85
CA ASP A 534 -1.56 -19.79 13.74
C ASP A 534 -0.06 -19.55 13.64
N ARG A 535 0.42 -19.29 12.42
CA ARG A 535 1.80 -18.91 12.15
C ARG A 535 1.89 -17.99 10.95
N ILE A 536 2.84 -17.06 10.97
CA ILE A 536 3.26 -16.37 9.75
C ILE A 536 4.12 -17.34 8.95
N VAL A 537 3.90 -17.39 7.64
CA VAL A 537 4.76 -18.07 6.69
C VAL A 537 5.15 -17.12 5.58
N SER A 538 6.31 -17.37 4.99
CA SER A 538 6.64 -16.81 3.69
C SER A 538 7.11 -17.88 2.74
N TRP A 539 6.99 -17.61 1.44
CA TRP A 539 7.50 -18.46 0.37
C TRP A 539 8.48 -17.68 -0.50
N SER A 540 9.56 -18.34 -0.92
CA SER A 540 10.57 -17.76 -1.81
C SER A 540 11.19 -18.86 -2.67
N ARG A 541 11.87 -18.49 -3.77
CA ARG A 541 12.79 -19.38 -4.47
C ARG A 541 14.21 -19.12 -3.99
N ILE A 542 14.76 -20.07 -3.25
CA ILE A 542 16.15 -20.07 -2.80
C ILE A 542 16.92 -21.05 -3.68
N ASP A 543 17.90 -20.55 -4.44
CA ASP A 543 18.65 -21.34 -5.44
C ASP A 543 17.75 -22.09 -6.44
N GLY A 544 16.64 -21.45 -6.83
CA GLY A 544 15.62 -22.00 -7.74
C GLY A 544 14.64 -22.97 -7.10
N VAL A 545 14.83 -23.34 -5.83
CA VAL A 545 13.97 -24.25 -5.07
C VAL A 545 12.88 -23.48 -4.34
N LEU A 546 11.63 -23.87 -4.55
CA LEU A 546 10.50 -23.35 -3.81
C LEU A 546 10.63 -23.72 -2.33
N THR A 547 10.76 -22.70 -1.48
CA THR A 547 11.05 -22.88 -0.05
C THR A 547 9.98 -22.19 0.78
N ARG A 548 9.39 -22.96 1.71
CA ARG A 548 8.48 -22.48 2.74
C ARG A 548 9.28 -22.09 3.98
N ILE A 549 9.05 -20.90 4.50
CA ILE A 549 9.78 -20.33 5.64
C ILE A 549 8.76 -20.03 6.73
N PRO A 550 8.66 -20.85 7.79
CA PRO A 550 7.84 -20.54 8.94
C PRO A 550 8.50 -19.46 9.80
N TRP A 551 7.69 -18.56 10.35
CA TRP A 551 8.14 -17.48 11.23
C TRP A 551 7.47 -17.61 12.61
N LYS A 552 8.17 -17.14 13.64
CA LYS A 552 7.65 -16.99 14.99
C LYS A 552 7.91 -15.60 15.53
N SER A 553 6.99 -15.12 16.36
CA SER A 553 7.16 -13.87 17.09
C SER A 553 8.20 -14.00 18.21
N GLN A 554 9.11 -13.03 18.28
CA GLN A 554 10.08 -12.82 19.34
C GLN A 554 10.06 -11.34 19.77
N GLY A 555 8.94 -10.91 20.35
CA GLY A 555 8.76 -9.52 20.79
C GLY A 555 8.54 -8.57 19.61
N ASP A 556 9.46 -7.62 19.44
CA ASP A 556 9.48 -6.63 18.35
C ASP A 556 9.99 -7.19 17.01
N THR A 557 10.30 -8.48 16.94
CA THR A 557 10.76 -9.11 15.69
C THR A 557 10.01 -10.41 15.38
N LEU A 558 9.87 -10.72 14.10
CA LEU A 558 9.61 -12.06 13.58
C LEU A 558 10.95 -12.68 13.20
N VAL A 559 11.16 -13.93 13.60
CA VAL A 559 12.36 -14.70 13.30
C VAL A 559 11.97 -16.03 12.66
N HIS A 560 12.88 -16.64 11.90
CA HIS A 560 12.67 -17.97 11.32
C HIS A 560 12.43 -19.01 12.42
N ASP A 561 11.43 -19.86 12.24
CA ASP A 561 11.15 -20.99 13.11
C ASP A 561 11.86 -22.24 12.59
N VAL A 562 13.18 -22.29 12.84
CA VAL A 562 14.10 -23.35 12.40
C VAL A 562 13.94 -24.63 13.21
#